data_AF-A0A7Y2UZY5-F1
#
_entry.id   AF-A0A7Y2UZY5-F1
#
_cell.length_a   1.000
_cell.length_b   1.000
_cell.length_c   1.000
_cell.angle_alpha   90.00
_cell.angle_beta   90.00
_cell.angle_gamma   90.00
#
_symmetry.space_group_name_H-M   'P 1'
#
loop_
_entity.id
_entity.type
_entity.pdbx_description
1 polymer ?
#
loop_
_entity_poly.entity_id
_entity_poly.type
_entity_poly.pdbx_seq_one_letter_code
_entity_poly.pdbx_strand_id
1 'polypeptide(L)'
;MNISKLFDLFNQDPKEEEQSLEDIVPILKNKLVKAHQDKEVVIFKIIRAKKTGFLVKVKGIYAFVPFSLMAWDYQLMSWKVMERELIGYKFFAQIIEIDLTKNRIILDAKVTEFNDFKLIDGHTYKCIILSKHKDYIIVELGHRFQWKYGSQCYMVRLDSPNYTEIDYSIHSISDEINLTYVNSAHNWKKISFSKKQVKTHTFKTAKEEEKNIQDKTQELISKNEKLKASLLKKNDKYKKLRNDYKNLVEHRKEEKQKIISLQEKYKKQSSLIYFLENKIDELNVKSERLKSQLQNELNSNTSQKTKQIEKELLNLENNVSKLHFQNQKLTKQLEDAKDIISTQETLIYYLKNGANNENI
;
A
#
# COMPACT_ATOMS: atom_id res chain seq x y z
N MET A 1 -0.73 -1.55 -14.49
CA MET A 1 -1.51 -1.66 -13.24
C MET A 1 -0.63 -1.14 -12.10
N ASN A 2 -1.09 -0.22 -11.25
CA ASN A 2 -0.24 0.48 -10.29
C ASN A 2 0.00 -0.38 -9.03
N ILE A 3 1.27 -0.71 -8.74
CA ILE A 3 1.69 -1.61 -7.64
C ILE A 3 1.22 -1.10 -6.27
N SER A 4 1.11 0.23 -6.09
CA SER A 4 0.61 0.83 -4.84
C SER A 4 -0.84 0.48 -4.53
N LYS A 5 -1.72 0.47 -5.55
CA LYS A 5 -3.12 0.03 -5.41
C LYS A 5 -3.24 -1.45 -5.08
N LEU A 6 -2.24 -2.26 -5.47
CA LEU A 6 -2.20 -3.68 -5.11
C LEU A 6 -1.94 -3.84 -3.61
N PHE A 7 -1.06 -3.03 -3.01
CA PHE A 7 -0.75 -3.06 -1.58
C PHE A 7 -1.92 -2.59 -0.69
N ASP A 8 -2.72 -1.64 -1.15
CA ASP A 8 -3.91 -1.17 -0.40
C ASP A 8 -5.00 -2.24 -0.26
N LEU A 9 -5.08 -3.18 -1.21
CA LEU A 9 -5.94 -4.37 -1.14
C LEU A 9 -5.53 -5.36 -0.02
N PHE A 10 -4.33 -5.24 0.55
CA PHE A 10 -3.86 -6.14 1.62
C PHE A 10 -4.28 -5.72 3.03
N ASN A 11 -4.76 -4.50 3.23
CA ASN A 11 -5.00 -3.92 4.56
C ASN A 11 -6.47 -3.76 4.93
N GLN A 12 -7.39 -4.19 4.07
CA GLN A 12 -8.83 -4.15 4.35
C GLN A 12 -9.30 -5.56 4.68
N ASP A 13 -9.32 -5.91 5.97
CA ASP A 13 -10.15 -7.01 6.45
C ASP A 13 -11.62 -6.60 6.23
N PRO A 14 -12.42 -7.36 5.45
CA PRO A 14 -13.82 -7.04 5.27
C PRO A 14 -14.53 -7.08 6.62
N LYS A 15 -15.43 -6.11 6.87
CA LYS A 15 -16.41 -6.24 7.94
C LYS A 15 -17.33 -7.41 7.58
N GLU A 16 -17.13 -8.55 8.22
CA GLU A 16 -17.90 -9.77 8.00
C GLU A 16 -19.30 -9.64 8.63
N GLU A 17 -20.32 -9.55 7.79
CA GLU A 17 -21.63 -10.11 8.13
C GLU A 17 -21.47 -11.64 8.11
N GLU A 18 -21.88 -12.34 9.16
CA GLU A 18 -21.77 -13.81 9.28
C GLU A 18 -22.65 -14.51 8.24
N GLN A 19 -22.14 -14.63 7.02
CA GLN A 19 -22.68 -15.52 6.00
C GLN A 19 -22.30 -16.97 6.32
N SER A 20 -23.23 -17.91 6.10
CA SER A 20 -22.97 -19.32 6.35
C SER A 20 -21.85 -19.84 5.45
N LEU A 21 -21.04 -20.78 5.94
CA LEU A 21 -19.97 -21.39 5.14
C LEU A 21 -20.50 -22.09 3.87
N GLU A 22 -21.73 -22.59 3.92
CA GLU A 22 -22.40 -23.27 2.81
C GLU A 22 -22.68 -22.30 1.65
N ASP A 23 -22.99 -21.04 1.96
CA ASP A 23 -23.24 -20.00 0.95
C ASP A 23 -21.95 -19.40 0.38
N ILE A 24 -20.89 -19.31 1.20
CA ILE A 24 -19.62 -18.68 0.80
C ILE A 24 -18.81 -19.58 -0.13
N VAL A 25 -18.78 -20.90 0.11
CA VAL A 25 -17.92 -21.82 -0.63
C VAL A 25 -18.20 -21.84 -2.14
N PRO A 26 -19.46 -21.91 -2.62
CA PRO A 26 -19.77 -21.80 -4.05
C PRO A 26 -19.29 -20.49 -4.68
N ILE A 27 -19.44 -19.36 -3.97
CA ILE A 27 -18.98 -18.05 -4.43
C ILE A 27 -17.46 -18.05 -4.61
N LEU A 28 -16.71 -18.59 -3.65
CA LEU A 28 -15.25 -18.70 -3.74
C LEU A 28 -14.81 -19.62 -4.88
N LYS A 29 -15.49 -20.77 -5.07
CA LYS A 29 -15.21 -21.68 -6.18
C LYS A 29 -15.42 -21.00 -7.54
N ASN A 30 -16.53 -20.28 -7.72
CA ASN A 30 -16.80 -19.53 -8.95
C ASN A 30 -15.74 -18.45 -9.23
N LYS A 31 -15.26 -17.76 -8.18
CA LYS A 31 -14.16 -16.79 -8.32
C LYS A 31 -12.86 -17.45 -8.81
N LEU A 32 -12.57 -18.69 -8.40
CA LEU A 32 -11.38 -19.41 -8.88
C LEU A 32 -11.55 -19.91 -10.32
N VAL A 33 -12.74 -20.37 -10.71
CA VAL A 33 -13.04 -20.75 -12.10
C VAL A 33 -12.84 -19.56 -13.02
N LYS A 34 -13.39 -18.40 -12.65
CA LYS A 34 -13.21 -17.17 -13.41
C LYS A 34 -11.74 -16.77 -13.51
N ALA A 35 -11.01 -16.77 -12.40
CA ALA A 35 -9.58 -16.47 -12.38
C ALA A 35 -8.77 -17.40 -13.29
N HIS A 36 -9.12 -18.69 -13.35
CA HIS A 36 -8.49 -19.65 -14.25
C HIS A 36 -8.81 -19.35 -15.73
N GLN A 37 -10.09 -19.10 -16.07
CA GLN A 37 -10.53 -18.76 -17.43
C GLN A 37 -9.86 -17.47 -17.95
N ASP A 38 -9.78 -16.45 -17.08
CA ASP A 38 -9.22 -15.14 -17.39
C ASP A 38 -7.67 -15.13 -17.35
N LYS A 39 -7.03 -16.25 -16.98
CA LYS A 39 -5.57 -16.35 -16.71
C LYS A 39 -5.09 -15.27 -15.72
N GLU A 40 -5.93 -14.95 -14.74
CA GLU A 40 -5.68 -13.95 -13.70
C GLU A 40 -4.49 -14.39 -12.83
N VAL A 41 -3.58 -13.46 -12.54
CA VAL A 41 -2.55 -13.65 -11.51
C VAL A 41 -3.20 -13.49 -10.14
N VAL A 42 -3.17 -14.56 -9.35
CA VAL A 42 -3.77 -14.64 -8.02
C VAL A 42 -2.69 -14.69 -6.93
N ILE A 43 -3.05 -14.19 -5.75
CA ILE A 43 -2.19 -14.28 -4.56
C ILE A 43 -2.49 -15.57 -3.81
N PHE A 44 -1.44 -16.31 -3.44
CA PHE A 44 -1.54 -17.47 -2.56
C PHE A 44 -0.66 -17.31 -1.32
N LYS A 45 -1.06 -17.95 -0.22
CA LYS A 45 -0.28 -18.04 1.02
C LYS A 45 0.18 -19.47 1.24
N ILE A 46 1.47 -19.67 1.54
CA ILE A 46 1.99 -21.00 1.86
C ILE A 46 1.54 -21.41 3.27
N ILE A 47 0.92 -22.60 3.38
CA ILE A 47 0.41 -23.13 4.65
C ILE A 47 1.37 -24.17 5.22
N ARG A 48 1.82 -25.11 4.40
CA ARG A 48 2.81 -26.14 4.78
C ARG A 48 3.44 -26.78 3.55
N ALA A 49 4.64 -27.34 3.72
CA ALA A 49 5.25 -28.18 2.71
C ALA A 49 4.62 -29.58 2.65
N LYS A 50 4.77 -30.18 1.47
CA LYS A 50 4.45 -31.56 1.13
C LYS A 50 5.66 -32.16 0.40
N LYS A 51 5.62 -33.46 0.13
CA LYS A 51 6.74 -34.20 -0.49
C LYS A 51 7.22 -33.59 -1.82
N THR A 52 6.31 -33.02 -2.62
CA THR A 52 6.57 -32.56 -4.00
C THR A 52 6.17 -31.10 -4.26
N GLY A 53 5.83 -30.34 -3.21
CA GLY A 53 5.29 -29.00 -3.37
C GLY A 53 4.78 -28.40 -2.06
N PHE A 54 4.00 -27.33 -2.18
CA PHE A 54 3.36 -26.67 -1.05
C PHE A 54 1.84 -26.84 -1.10
N LEU A 55 1.26 -27.09 0.07
CA LEU A 55 -0.15 -26.82 0.30
C LEU A 55 -0.28 -25.32 0.58
N VAL A 56 -1.12 -24.65 -0.22
CA VAL A 56 -1.30 -23.20 -0.17
C VAL A 56 -2.77 -22.84 -0.04
N LYS A 57 -3.05 -21.58 0.29
CA LYS A 57 -4.40 -21.02 0.32
C LYS A 57 -4.51 -19.87 -0.67
N VAL A 58 -5.48 -19.94 -1.58
CA VAL A 58 -5.76 -18.95 -2.64
C VAL A 58 -7.23 -18.58 -2.59
N LYS A 59 -7.54 -17.28 -2.48
CA LYS A 59 -8.91 -16.75 -2.30
C LYS A 59 -9.77 -17.55 -1.28
N GLY A 60 -9.16 -17.99 -0.17
CA GLY A 60 -9.87 -18.74 0.87
C GLY A 60 -9.88 -20.27 0.74
N ILE A 61 -9.49 -20.82 -0.43
CA ILE A 61 -9.56 -22.26 -0.73
C ILE A 61 -8.15 -22.86 -0.77
N TYR A 62 -8.03 -24.14 -0.38
CA TYR A 62 -6.77 -24.87 -0.47
C TYR A 62 -6.41 -25.23 -1.92
N ALA A 63 -5.16 -25.04 -2.26
CA ALA A 63 -4.58 -25.40 -3.55
C ALA A 63 -3.17 -25.98 -3.36
N PHE A 64 -2.56 -26.42 -4.46
CA PHE A 64 -1.24 -27.01 -4.47
C PHE A 64 -0.32 -26.32 -5.48
N VAL A 65 0.91 -26.02 -5.06
CA VAL A 65 1.97 -25.54 -5.95
C VAL A 65 3.08 -26.59 -5.97
N PRO A 66 3.30 -27.32 -7.07
CA PRO A 66 4.44 -28.21 -7.23
C PRO A 66 5.77 -27.45 -7.10
N PHE A 67 6.81 -28.07 -6.55
CA PHE A 67 8.14 -27.44 -6.48
C PHE A 67 8.67 -27.04 -7.87
N SER A 68 8.37 -27.83 -8.90
CA SER A 68 8.74 -27.54 -10.30
C SER A 68 8.02 -26.33 -10.91
N LEU A 69 6.99 -25.82 -10.24
CA LEU A 69 6.21 -24.64 -10.63
C LEU A 69 6.35 -23.49 -9.62
N MET A 70 7.32 -23.58 -8.72
CA MET A 70 7.69 -22.43 -7.89
C MET A 70 8.50 -21.42 -8.71
N ALA A 71 8.54 -20.17 -8.24
CA ALA A 71 9.24 -19.08 -8.89
C ALA A 71 10.79 -19.17 -8.79
N TRP A 72 11.30 -20.21 -8.15
CA TRP A 72 12.73 -20.47 -7.98
C TRP A 72 13.00 -21.97 -8.00
N ASP A 73 14.20 -22.32 -8.45
CA ASP A 73 14.64 -23.71 -8.54
C ASP A 73 15.60 -24.04 -7.40
N TYR A 74 15.09 -24.78 -6.41
CA TYR A 74 15.92 -25.41 -5.40
C TYR A 74 16.09 -26.90 -5.66
N GLN A 75 17.23 -27.44 -5.23
CA GLN A 75 17.38 -28.88 -5.06
C GLN A 75 16.40 -29.41 -4.01
N LEU A 76 15.99 -30.67 -4.14
CA LEU A 76 14.99 -31.30 -3.27
C LEU A 76 15.31 -31.19 -1.76
N MET A 77 16.59 -31.28 -1.41
CA MET A 77 17.03 -31.15 -0.01
C MET A 77 16.95 -29.71 0.49
N SER A 78 17.25 -28.73 -0.35
CA SER A 78 17.15 -27.31 -0.02
C SER A 78 15.70 -26.87 0.21
N TRP A 79 14.72 -27.48 -0.47
CA TRP A 79 13.30 -27.25 -0.20
C TRP A 79 12.91 -27.55 1.25
N LYS A 80 13.47 -28.62 1.84
CA LYS A 80 13.22 -28.97 3.25
C LYS A 80 13.82 -27.98 4.24
N VAL A 81 14.89 -27.31 3.86
CA VAL A 81 15.48 -26.23 4.67
C VAL A 81 14.59 -24.99 4.59
N MET A 82 14.16 -24.65 3.37
CA MET A 82 13.43 -23.42 3.10
C MET A 82 11.95 -23.47 3.44
N GLU A 83 11.34 -24.66 3.59
CA GLU A 83 9.92 -24.78 3.87
C GLU A 83 9.48 -23.96 5.09
N ARG A 84 10.29 -23.94 6.17
CA ARG A 84 9.97 -23.23 7.41
C ARG A 84 9.97 -21.72 7.21
N GLU A 85 10.87 -21.24 6.39
CA GLU A 85 11.07 -19.82 6.11
C GLU A 85 10.11 -19.27 5.05
N LEU A 86 9.40 -20.16 4.36
CA LEU A 86 8.41 -19.84 3.32
C LEU A 86 6.97 -19.90 3.85
N ILE A 87 6.71 -20.67 4.91
CA ILE A 87 5.38 -20.75 5.52
C ILE A 87 4.91 -19.37 5.98
N GLY A 88 3.67 -19.04 5.63
CA GLY A 88 3.04 -17.77 5.99
C GLY A 88 3.27 -16.64 4.98
N TYR A 89 4.27 -16.75 4.10
CA TYR A 89 4.51 -15.76 3.05
C TYR A 89 3.49 -15.89 1.92
N LYS A 90 3.27 -14.74 1.24
CA LYS A 90 2.35 -14.59 0.11
C LYS A 90 3.15 -14.44 -1.18
N PHE A 91 2.70 -15.10 -2.24
CA PHE A 91 3.31 -15.07 -3.57
C PHE A 91 2.23 -14.98 -4.64
N PHE A 92 2.65 -14.82 -5.89
CA PHE A 92 1.77 -14.71 -7.04
C PHE A 92 1.80 -16.01 -7.85
N ALA A 93 0.66 -16.41 -8.40
CA ALA A 93 0.57 -17.56 -9.29
C ALA A 93 -0.56 -17.39 -10.30
N GLN A 94 -0.54 -18.20 -11.35
CA GLN A 94 -1.72 -18.46 -12.18
C GLN A 94 -2.30 -19.82 -11.83
N ILE A 95 -3.62 -19.96 -11.94
CA ILE A 95 -4.28 -21.26 -11.82
C ILE A 95 -4.13 -21.98 -13.16
N ILE A 96 -3.48 -23.14 -13.17
CA ILE A 96 -3.25 -23.92 -14.40
C ILE A 96 -4.15 -25.16 -14.51
N GLU A 97 -4.66 -25.65 -13.38
CA GLU A 97 -5.58 -26.79 -13.35
C GLU A 97 -6.62 -26.55 -12.25
N ILE A 98 -7.90 -26.75 -12.58
CA ILE A 98 -9.00 -26.72 -11.63
C ILE A 98 -9.94 -27.91 -11.83
N ASP A 99 -10.03 -28.77 -10.82
CA ASP A 99 -10.99 -29.86 -10.71
C ASP A 99 -11.72 -29.72 -9.38
N LEU A 100 -12.87 -29.04 -9.43
CA LEU A 100 -13.70 -28.78 -8.26
C LEU A 100 -14.40 -30.03 -7.72
N THR A 101 -14.52 -31.09 -8.52
CA THR A 101 -15.12 -32.37 -8.09
C THR A 101 -14.17 -33.11 -7.15
N LYS A 102 -12.87 -33.05 -7.43
CA LYS A 102 -11.81 -33.64 -6.59
C LYS A 102 -11.17 -32.63 -5.62
N ASN A 103 -11.67 -31.40 -5.56
CA ASN A 103 -11.07 -30.28 -4.83
C ASN A 103 -9.56 -30.11 -5.14
N ARG A 104 -9.18 -30.30 -6.40
CA ARG A 104 -7.80 -30.20 -6.86
C ARG A 104 -7.62 -28.88 -7.62
N ILE A 105 -6.69 -28.06 -7.15
CA ILE A 105 -6.34 -26.79 -7.77
C ILE A 105 -4.82 -26.72 -7.82
N ILE A 106 -4.26 -26.64 -9.03
CA ILE A 106 -2.82 -26.54 -9.24
C ILE A 106 -2.47 -25.13 -9.70
N LEU A 107 -1.48 -24.55 -9.04
CA LEU A 107 -0.99 -23.21 -9.30
C LEU A 107 0.40 -23.26 -9.94
N ASP A 108 0.66 -22.32 -10.85
CA ASP A 108 1.98 -22.01 -11.39
C ASP A 108 2.47 -20.67 -10.86
N ALA A 109 3.48 -20.71 -10.00
CA ALA A 109 4.07 -19.52 -9.38
C ALA A 109 5.24 -18.93 -10.20
N LYS A 110 5.63 -19.53 -11.33
CA LYS A 110 6.69 -18.99 -12.21
C LYS A 110 6.37 -17.62 -12.80
N VAL A 111 5.09 -17.24 -12.79
CA VAL A 111 4.61 -15.91 -13.17
C VAL A 111 4.98 -14.81 -12.17
N THR A 112 5.59 -15.15 -11.03
CA THR A 112 6.03 -14.16 -10.05
C THR A 112 7.22 -13.38 -10.62
N GLU A 113 7.03 -12.07 -10.79
CA GLU A 113 8.12 -11.15 -11.14
C GLU A 113 8.84 -10.68 -9.87
N PHE A 114 10.17 -10.61 -9.93
CA PHE A 114 11.01 -10.13 -8.84
C PHE A 114 11.78 -8.89 -9.27
N ASN A 115 12.17 -8.07 -8.29
CA ASN A 115 13.07 -6.96 -8.56
C ASN A 115 14.50 -7.48 -8.77
N ASP A 116 15.28 -6.75 -9.56
CA ASP A 116 16.71 -7.03 -9.71
C ASP A 116 17.44 -6.92 -8.36
N PHE A 117 18.33 -7.87 -8.12
CA PHE A 117 19.23 -7.89 -6.98
C PHE A 117 20.67 -7.69 -7.43
N LYS A 118 21.40 -6.80 -6.75
CA LYS A 118 22.83 -6.61 -6.97
C LYS A 118 23.57 -6.72 -5.64
N LEU A 119 24.60 -7.54 -5.62
CA LEU A 119 25.54 -7.59 -4.51
C LEU A 119 26.38 -6.31 -4.50
N ILE A 120 26.61 -5.80 -3.30
CA ILE A 120 27.41 -4.61 -3.04
C ILE A 120 28.71 -5.08 -2.40
N ASP A 121 29.83 -4.69 -2.99
CA ASP A 121 31.15 -5.04 -2.47
C ASP A 121 31.34 -4.52 -1.04
N GLY A 122 31.90 -5.35 -0.16
CA GLY A 122 32.10 -5.04 1.26
C GLY A 122 30.83 -5.08 2.13
N HIS A 123 29.63 -5.28 1.56
CA HIS A 123 28.41 -5.41 2.35
C HIS A 123 28.25 -6.79 2.97
N THR A 124 27.72 -6.82 4.20
CA THR A 124 27.43 -8.04 4.96
C THR A 124 25.96 -8.41 4.85
N TYR A 125 25.72 -9.67 4.51
CA TYR A 125 24.42 -10.26 4.26
C TYR A 125 24.19 -11.42 5.23
N LYS A 126 22.99 -11.48 5.80
CA LYS A 126 22.54 -12.62 6.58
C LYS A 126 22.00 -13.70 5.62
N CYS A 127 22.53 -14.89 5.73
CA CYS A 127 22.30 -16.01 4.83
C CYS A 127 21.90 -17.27 5.61
N ILE A 128 21.13 -18.16 5.00
CA ILE A 128 20.79 -19.49 5.55
C ILE A 128 21.60 -20.55 4.82
N ILE A 129 22.23 -21.48 5.54
CA ILE A 129 22.95 -22.60 4.92
C ILE A 129 21.95 -23.62 4.36
N LEU A 130 21.92 -23.77 3.03
CA LEU A 130 21.08 -24.74 2.33
C LEU A 130 21.71 -26.14 2.27
N SER A 131 23.00 -26.19 1.94
CA SER A 131 23.74 -27.44 1.82
C SER A 131 25.21 -27.24 2.18
N LYS A 132 25.86 -28.34 2.52
CA LYS A 132 27.27 -28.40 2.87
C LYS A 132 27.97 -29.44 2.02
N HIS A 133 29.09 -29.05 1.43
CA HIS A 133 29.97 -29.89 0.65
C HIS A 133 31.40 -29.73 1.18
N LYS A 134 32.28 -30.67 0.87
CA LYS A 134 33.65 -30.70 1.40
C LYS A 134 34.39 -29.37 1.22
N ASP A 135 34.23 -28.73 0.06
CA ASP A 135 35.00 -27.54 -0.33
C ASP A 135 34.15 -26.26 -0.46
N TYR A 136 32.82 -26.36 -0.26
CA TYR A 136 31.91 -25.21 -0.37
C TYR A 136 30.61 -25.42 0.41
N ILE A 137 29.91 -24.33 0.68
CA ILE A 137 28.51 -24.35 1.14
C ILE A 137 27.62 -23.63 0.13
N ILE A 138 26.35 -24.00 0.09
CA ILE A 138 25.32 -23.23 -0.64
C ILE A 138 24.51 -22.47 0.40
N VAL A 139 24.30 -21.17 0.16
CA VAL A 139 23.59 -20.28 1.07
C VAL A 139 22.47 -19.54 0.36
N GLU A 140 21.44 -19.14 1.12
CA GLU A 140 20.26 -18.42 0.63
C GLU A 140 20.10 -17.07 1.34
N LEU A 141 19.91 -15.99 0.58
CA LEU A 141 19.79 -14.61 1.08
C LEU A 141 18.38 -14.03 1.02
N GLY A 142 17.52 -14.56 0.14
CA GLY A 142 16.19 -14.05 -0.17
C GLY A 142 15.28 -13.95 1.06
N HIS A 143 15.45 -14.85 2.04
CA HIS A 143 14.76 -14.79 3.33
C HIS A 143 14.94 -13.42 4.02
N ARG A 144 16.16 -12.86 4.03
CA ARG A 144 16.45 -11.57 4.68
C ARG A 144 15.67 -10.40 4.09
N PHE A 145 15.33 -10.52 2.82
CA PHE A 145 14.61 -9.52 2.03
C PHE A 145 13.14 -9.90 1.81
N GLN A 146 12.60 -10.86 2.59
CA GLN A 146 11.22 -11.32 2.47
C GLN A 146 10.86 -11.72 1.03
N TRP A 147 11.84 -12.28 0.28
CA TRP A 147 11.67 -12.71 -1.10
C TRP A 147 11.30 -11.61 -2.10
N LYS A 148 11.49 -10.32 -1.75
CA LYS A 148 11.28 -9.18 -2.67
C LYS A 148 12.08 -9.30 -3.97
N TYR A 149 13.23 -9.97 -3.90
CA TYR A 149 14.15 -10.19 -5.01
C TYR A 149 14.22 -11.68 -5.40
N GLY A 150 13.21 -12.47 -5.03
CA GLY A 150 13.21 -13.91 -5.26
C GLY A 150 14.26 -14.67 -4.43
N SER A 151 14.55 -15.90 -4.86
CA SER A 151 15.63 -16.71 -4.29
C SER A 151 16.98 -16.21 -4.76
N GLN A 152 17.91 -16.11 -3.82
CA GLN A 152 19.24 -15.56 -4.00
C GLN A 152 20.24 -16.56 -3.42
N CYS A 153 20.49 -17.62 -4.20
CA CYS A 153 21.41 -18.70 -3.86
C CYS A 153 22.83 -18.39 -4.28
N TYR A 154 23.79 -18.60 -3.38
CA TYR A 154 25.20 -18.45 -3.70
C TYR A 154 26.03 -19.63 -3.19
N MET A 155 27.06 -19.97 -3.96
CA MET A 155 28.10 -20.88 -3.54
C MET A 155 29.20 -20.09 -2.82
N VAL A 156 29.58 -20.57 -1.64
CA VAL A 156 30.66 -19.99 -0.83
C VAL A 156 31.76 -21.02 -0.73
N ARG A 157 32.91 -20.75 -1.35
CA ARG A 157 34.05 -21.67 -1.33
C ARG A 157 34.85 -21.53 -0.04
N LEU A 158 35.22 -22.67 0.54
CA LEU A 158 35.94 -22.76 1.82
C LEU A 158 37.46 -22.65 1.65
N ASP A 159 37.96 -22.86 0.43
CA ASP A 159 39.37 -22.74 0.06
C ASP A 159 39.83 -21.28 -0.16
N SER A 160 38.95 -20.32 0.13
CA SER A 160 39.28 -18.91 0.13
C SER A 160 40.19 -18.58 1.31
N PRO A 161 41.26 -17.77 1.14
CA PRO A 161 42.07 -17.28 2.27
C PRO A 161 41.26 -16.46 3.30
N ASN A 162 40.00 -16.12 2.97
CA ASN A 162 39.06 -15.40 3.82
C ASN A 162 38.00 -16.29 4.50
N TYR A 163 38.10 -17.63 4.39
CA TYR A 163 37.20 -18.60 5.03
C TYR A 163 38.06 -19.64 5.77
N THR A 164 37.76 -19.91 7.05
CA THR A 164 38.56 -20.88 7.85
C THR A 164 37.85 -22.23 7.95
N GLU A 165 38.59 -23.33 7.92
CA GLU A 165 38.04 -24.71 7.98
C GLU A 165 37.22 -24.98 9.26
N ILE A 166 37.56 -24.31 10.36
CA ILE A 166 36.85 -24.33 11.65
C ILE A 166 35.40 -23.83 11.49
N ASP A 167 35.13 -22.94 10.54
CA ASP A 167 33.79 -22.44 10.27
C ASP A 167 32.89 -23.51 9.66
N TYR A 168 33.43 -24.42 8.84
CA TYR A 168 32.61 -25.44 8.19
C TYR A 168 32.13 -26.51 9.17
N SER A 169 32.95 -26.95 10.13
CA SER A 169 32.61 -28.06 11.01
C SER A 169 31.55 -27.72 12.07
N ILE A 170 31.42 -26.45 12.45
CA ILE A 170 30.55 -26.01 13.56
C ILE A 170 29.09 -25.75 13.12
N HIS A 171 28.84 -25.33 11.88
CA HIS A 171 27.48 -24.97 11.43
C HIS A 171 26.74 -26.14 10.81
N SER A 172 25.45 -26.22 11.10
CA SER A 172 24.53 -27.18 10.50
C SER A 172 23.81 -26.57 9.31
N ILE A 173 23.27 -27.44 8.46
CA ILE A 173 22.25 -27.03 7.48
C ILE A 173 21.10 -26.34 8.26
N SER A 174 20.53 -25.28 7.69
CA SER A 174 19.55 -24.35 8.28
C SER A 174 20.08 -23.30 9.25
N ASP A 175 21.36 -23.29 9.59
CA ASP A 175 21.92 -22.21 10.42
C ASP A 175 21.98 -20.89 9.64
N GLU A 176 21.76 -19.78 10.36
CA GLU A 176 21.94 -18.42 9.86
C GLU A 176 23.40 -17.95 10.07
N ILE A 177 24.01 -17.43 9.01
CA ILE A 177 25.38 -16.91 9.03
C ILE A 177 25.47 -15.52 8.37
N ASN A 178 26.41 -14.69 8.81
CA ASN A 178 26.68 -13.40 8.16
C ASN A 178 27.89 -13.53 7.23
N LEU A 179 27.69 -13.19 5.95
CA LEU A 179 28.68 -13.25 4.89
C LEU A 179 28.82 -11.89 4.21
N THR A 180 30.05 -11.47 3.97
CA THR A 180 30.40 -10.23 3.31
C THR A 180 30.84 -10.52 1.90
N TYR A 181 30.21 -9.87 0.93
CA TYR A 181 30.60 -10.06 -0.46
C TYR A 181 31.91 -9.32 -0.74
N VAL A 182 32.84 -9.99 -1.43
CA VAL A 182 34.13 -9.43 -1.85
C VAL A 182 34.26 -9.58 -3.36
N ASN A 183 34.04 -8.49 -4.08
CA ASN A 183 33.96 -8.48 -5.54
C ASN A 183 35.29 -8.82 -6.20
N SER A 184 36.42 -8.35 -5.65
CA SER A 184 37.76 -8.65 -6.19
C SER A 184 38.09 -10.13 -6.21
N ALA A 185 37.55 -10.91 -5.26
CA ALA A 185 37.72 -12.35 -5.18
C ALA A 185 36.57 -13.14 -5.83
N HIS A 186 35.51 -12.46 -6.30
CA HIS A 186 34.23 -13.06 -6.67
C HIS A 186 33.75 -14.08 -5.62
N ASN A 187 33.95 -13.76 -4.33
CA ASN A 187 33.76 -14.71 -3.25
C ASN A 187 33.29 -13.99 -1.97
N TRP A 188 32.96 -14.78 -0.94
CA TRP A 188 32.42 -14.30 0.31
C TRP A 188 33.44 -14.39 1.44
N LYS A 189 33.50 -13.36 2.27
CA LYS A 189 34.27 -13.30 3.51
C LYS A 189 33.32 -13.34 4.70
N LYS A 190 33.55 -14.20 5.68
CA LYS A 190 32.70 -14.28 6.87
C LYS A 190 33.05 -13.20 7.89
N ILE A 191 32.06 -12.59 8.57
CA ILE A 191 32.31 -11.52 9.57
C ILE A 191 31.81 -11.83 10.99
N SER A 192 30.64 -12.44 11.21
CA SER A 192 30.13 -12.62 12.60
C SER A 192 28.95 -13.61 12.75
N PHE A 193 28.57 -13.90 14.00
CA PHE A 193 27.64 -14.97 14.40
C PHE A 193 26.43 -14.53 15.23
N SER A 194 25.28 -15.19 15.01
CA SER A 194 24.23 -15.36 16.02
C SER A 194 23.81 -16.84 16.04
N LYS A 195 24.31 -17.62 17.01
CA LYS A 195 23.92 -19.03 17.18
C LYS A 195 22.46 -19.07 17.63
N LYS A 196 21.58 -19.74 16.88
CA LYS A 196 20.23 -20.07 17.36
C LYS A 196 20.41 -21.09 18.49
N GLN A 197 20.21 -20.69 19.74
CA GLN A 197 20.48 -21.57 20.88
C GLN A 197 19.53 -22.78 20.84
N VAL A 198 20.10 -23.96 20.57
CA VAL A 198 19.49 -25.25 20.90
C VAL A 198 20.16 -25.72 22.18
N LYS A 199 19.39 -25.81 23.27
CA LYS A 199 19.89 -26.18 24.60
C LYS A 199 20.24 -27.67 24.65
N THR A 200 21.52 -28.02 24.82
CA THR A 200 21.95 -29.38 25.20
C THR A 200 22.52 -29.36 26.62
N HIS A 201 22.04 -30.25 27.50
CA HIS A 201 22.49 -30.37 28.89
C HIS A 201 23.61 -31.41 29.00
N THR A 202 24.72 -31.04 29.65
CA THR A 202 25.77 -31.96 30.12
C THR A 202 25.82 -31.90 31.64
N PHE A 203 25.80 -33.07 32.28
CA PHE A 203 25.74 -33.25 33.73
C PHE A 203 27.01 -32.77 34.44
N LYS A 204 26.85 -32.01 35.53
CA LYS A 204 27.90 -31.62 36.47
C LYS A 204 27.67 -32.32 37.81
N THR A 205 28.62 -32.23 38.73
CA THR A 205 28.49 -32.87 40.06
C THR A 205 27.38 -32.20 40.88
N ALA A 206 26.63 -32.96 41.70
CA ALA A 206 25.42 -32.49 42.38
C ALA A 206 25.62 -31.21 43.23
N LYS A 207 26.77 -31.06 43.91
CA LYS A 207 27.08 -29.85 44.70
C LYS A 207 27.42 -28.62 43.84
N GLU A 208 28.08 -28.84 42.71
CA GLU A 208 28.32 -27.76 41.74
C GLU A 208 27.05 -27.40 40.99
N GLU A 209 26.15 -28.36 40.77
CA GLU A 209 24.82 -28.13 40.22
C GLU A 209 23.96 -27.30 41.17
N GLU A 210 23.89 -27.60 42.46
CA GLU A 210 23.12 -26.81 43.43
C GLU A 210 23.58 -25.36 43.51
N LYS A 211 24.89 -25.11 43.63
CA LYS A 211 25.43 -23.75 43.67
C LYS A 211 25.18 -23.00 42.36
N ASN A 212 25.38 -23.67 41.22
CA ASN A 212 25.12 -23.11 39.89
C ASN A 212 23.62 -22.86 39.65
N ILE A 213 22.74 -23.70 40.20
CA ILE A 213 21.28 -23.50 40.17
C ILE A 213 20.92 -22.28 41.01
N GLN A 214 21.48 -22.13 42.21
CA GLN A 214 21.19 -20.99 43.09
C GLN A 214 21.67 -19.67 42.48
N ASP A 215 22.89 -19.62 41.95
CA ASP A 215 23.46 -18.45 41.28
C ASP A 215 22.66 -18.10 40.02
N LYS A 216 22.31 -19.09 39.18
CA LYS A 216 21.45 -18.87 38.01
C LYS A 216 20.05 -18.44 38.39
N THR A 217 19.50 -18.94 39.49
CA THR A 217 18.16 -18.56 39.96
C THR A 217 18.16 -17.09 40.37
N GLN A 218 19.16 -16.63 41.11
CA GLN A 218 19.31 -15.22 41.48
C GLN A 218 19.55 -14.33 40.26
N GLU A 219 20.39 -14.76 39.31
CA GLU A 219 20.60 -14.05 38.05
C GLU A 219 19.30 -13.93 37.24
N LEU A 220 18.50 -15.00 37.17
CA LEU A 220 17.21 -15.02 36.49
C LEU A 220 16.19 -14.12 37.17
N ILE A 221 16.14 -14.08 38.51
CA ILE A 221 15.27 -13.16 39.27
C ILE A 221 15.64 -11.71 38.94
N SER A 222 16.91 -11.34 39.03
CA SER A 222 17.38 -9.98 38.70
C SER A 222 17.09 -9.60 37.24
N LYS A 223 17.29 -10.54 36.30
CA LYS A 223 16.94 -10.32 34.88
C LYS A 223 15.44 -10.14 34.69
N ASN A 224 14.60 -10.90 35.39
CA ASN A 224 13.15 -10.79 35.31
C ASN A 224 12.64 -9.45 35.86
N GLU A 225 13.20 -8.97 36.98
CA GLU A 225 12.85 -7.66 37.54
C GLU A 225 13.23 -6.52 36.59
N LYS A 226 14.44 -6.57 36.03
CA LYS A 226 14.88 -5.61 34.99
C LYS A 226 13.97 -5.65 33.76
N LEU A 227 13.56 -6.84 33.33
CA LEU A 227 12.63 -7.02 32.22
C LEU A 227 11.24 -6.44 32.54
N LYS A 228 10.68 -6.71 33.73
CA LYS A 228 9.41 -6.15 34.19
C LYS A 228 9.46 -4.61 34.23
N ALA A 229 10.53 -4.03 34.76
CA ALA A 229 10.72 -2.59 34.78
C ALA A 229 10.84 -1.99 33.37
N SER A 230 11.54 -2.68 32.45
CA SER A 230 11.62 -2.28 31.04
C SER A 230 10.27 -2.34 30.32
N LEU A 231 9.49 -3.40 30.57
CA LEU A 231 8.14 -3.57 30.02
C LEU A 231 7.18 -2.50 30.54
N LEU A 232 7.27 -2.14 31.82
CA LEU A 232 6.46 -1.07 32.41
C LEU A 232 6.75 0.28 31.74
N LYS A 233 8.03 0.65 31.61
CA LYS A 233 8.46 1.87 30.89
C LYS A 233 8.00 1.88 29.43
N LYS A 234 8.06 0.73 28.74
CA LYS A 234 7.53 0.60 27.38
C LYS A 234 6.02 0.79 27.35
N ASN A 235 5.28 0.22 28.30
CA ASN A 235 3.82 0.35 28.37
C ASN A 235 3.39 1.81 28.56
N ASP A 236 4.07 2.57 29.41
CA ASP A 236 3.78 4.00 29.59
C ASP A 236 4.08 4.81 28.31
N LYS A 237 5.19 4.48 27.62
CA LYS A 237 5.48 5.05 26.30
C LYS A 237 4.39 4.72 25.27
N TYR A 238 3.88 3.48 25.26
CA TYR A 238 2.78 3.07 24.36
C TYR A 238 1.46 3.76 24.70
N LYS A 239 1.13 3.94 25.99
CA LYS A 239 -0.05 4.69 26.42
C LYS A 239 0.01 6.15 25.96
N LYS A 240 1.16 6.80 26.11
CA LYS A 240 1.38 8.16 25.61
C LYS A 240 1.20 8.23 24.09
N LEU A 241 1.89 7.35 23.35
CA LEU A 241 1.79 7.30 21.89
C LEU A 241 0.35 7.02 21.40
N ARG A 242 -0.41 6.17 22.11
CA ARG A 242 -1.82 5.89 21.80
C ARG A 242 -2.69 7.13 22.00
N ASN A 243 -2.45 7.92 23.04
CA ASN A 243 -3.17 9.17 23.27
C ASN A 243 -2.81 10.22 22.21
N ASP A 244 -1.52 10.37 21.89
CA ASP A 244 -1.06 11.30 20.84
C ASP A 244 -1.69 10.93 19.49
N TYR A 245 -1.73 9.64 19.14
CA TYR A 245 -2.40 9.16 17.93
C TYR A 245 -3.92 9.41 17.95
N LYS A 246 -4.58 9.20 19.10
CA LYS A 246 -6.01 9.48 19.24
C LYS A 246 -6.32 10.97 19.02
N ASN A 247 -5.50 11.86 19.57
CA ASN A 247 -5.63 13.29 19.39
C ASN A 247 -5.40 13.69 17.92
N LEU A 248 -4.38 13.12 17.27
CA LEU A 248 -4.11 13.35 15.85
C LEU A 248 -5.28 12.90 14.95
N VAL A 249 -5.89 11.75 15.26
CA VAL A 249 -7.06 11.25 14.52
C VAL A 249 -8.26 12.17 14.67
N GLU A 250 -8.55 12.68 15.88
CA GLU A 250 -9.64 13.64 16.09
C GLU A 250 -9.37 14.97 15.36
N HIS A 251 -8.14 15.51 15.44
CA HIS A 251 -7.77 16.72 14.69
C HIS A 251 -8.00 16.56 13.18
N ARG A 252 -7.58 15.43 12.60
CA ARG A 252 -7.80 15.14 11.17
C ARG A 252 -9.28 15.01 10.80
N LYS A 253 -10.13 14.51 11.70
CA LYS A 253 -11.59 14.50 11.48
C LYS A 253 -12.15 15.91 11.42
N GLU A 254 -11.73 16.79 12.33
CA GLU A 254 -12.14 18.19 12.35
C GLU A 254 -11.72 18.93 11.07
N GLU A 255 -10.47 18.74 10.62
CA GLU A 255 -9.99 19.29 9.35
C GLU A 255 -10.78 18.79 8.15
N LYS A 256 -11.10 17.49 8.11
CA LYS A 256 -11.92 16.91 7.04
C LYS A 256 -13.32 17.52 7.00
N GLN A 257 -13.94 17.76 8.16
CA GLN A 257 -15.26 18.41 8.23
C GLN A 257 -15.20 19.89 7.78
N LYS A 258 -14.11 20.60 8.12
CA LYS A 258 -13.87 21.96 7.60
C LYS A 258 -13.74 21.97 6.08
N ILE A 259 -13.03 21.00 5.50
CA ILE A 259 -12.89 20.88 4.04
C ILE A 259 -14.25 20.59 3.38
N ILE A 260 -15.06 19.69 3.94
CA ILE A 260 -16.39 19.36 3.39
C ILE A 260 -17.29 20.61 3.40
N SER A 261 -17.35 21.35 4.52
CA SER A 261 -18.19 22.56 4.59
C SER A 261 -17.73 23.67 3.63
N LEU A 262 -16.43 23.82 3.41
CA LEU A 262 -15.88 24.72 2.39
C LEU A 262 -16.26 24.28 0.96
N GLN A 263 -16.20 22.99 0.66
CA GLN A 263 -16.61 22.46 -0.65
C GLN A 263 -18.10 22.66 -0.94
N GLU A 264 -18.96 22.51 0.07
CA GLU A 264 -20.39 22.80 -0.07
C GLU A 264 -20.66 24.29 -0.31
N LYS A 265 -19.94 25.17 0.40
CA LYS A 265 -20.03 26.62 0.20
C LYS A 265 -19.59 27.00 -1.22
N TYR A 266 -18.48 26.45 -1.69
CA TYR A 266 -17.99 26.63 -3.05
C TYR A 266 -19.03 26.19 -4.10
N LYS A 267 -19.62 25.00 -3.92
CA LYS A 267 -20.64 24.47 -4.84
C LYS A 267 -21.87 25.39 -4.94
N LYS A 268 -22.32 25.95 -3.81
CA LYS A 268 -23.44 26.92 -3.78
C LYS A 268 -23.08 28.20 -4.53
N GLN A 269 -21.86 28.74 -4.32
CA GLN A 269 -21.40 29.95 -4.99
C GLN A 269 -21.21 29.75 -6.50
N SER A 270 -20.63 28.63 -6.90
CA SER A 270 -20.46 28.27 -8.32
C SER A 270 -21.80 28.12 -9.04
N SER A 271 -22.82 27.55 -8.36
CA SER A 271 -24.19 27.48 -8.90
C SER A 271 -24.84 28.87 -9.06
N LEU A 272 -24.59 29.78 -8.13
CA LEU A 272 -25.06 31.17 -8.21
C LEU A 272 -24.41 31.91 -9.38
N ILE A 273 -23.10 31.75 -9.57
CA ILE A 273 -22.36 32.32 -10.71
C ILE A 273 -22.98 31.86 -12.02
N TYR A 274 -23.19 30.56 -12.19
CA TYR A 274 -23.81 30.01 -13.41
C TYR A 274 -25.20 30.59 -13.67
N PHE A 275 -26.02 30.75 -12.62
CA PHE A 275 -27.33 31.39 -12.72
C PHE A 275 -27.23 32.86 -13.17
N LEU A 276 -26.28 33.61 -12.62
CA LEU A 276 -26.07 35.02 -12.97
C LEU A 276 -25.56 35.19 -14.41
N GLU A 277 -24.63 34.35 -14.86
CA GLU A 277 -24.12 34.36 -16.24
C GLU A 277 -25.26 34.13 -17.24
N ASN A 278 -26.10 33.12 -17.03
CA ASN A 278 -27.28 32.89 -17.87
C ASN A 278 -28.25 34.08 -17.85
N LYS A 279 -28.42 34.73 -16.69
CA LYS A 279 -29.34 35.88 -16.58
C LYS A 279 -28.83 37.10 -17.35
N ILE A 280 -27.53 37.33 -17.33
CA ILE A 280 -26.89 38.40 -18.11
C ILE A 280 -27.09 38.13 -19.61
N ASP A 281 -26.92 36.89 -20.07
CA ASP A 281 -27.14 36.52 -21.47
C ASP A 281 -28.58 36.74 -21.92
N GLU A 282 -29.58 36.33 -21.12
CA GLU A 282 -31.00 36.62 -21.39
C GLU A 282 -31.27 38.12 -21.54
N LEU A 283 -30.69 38.94 -20.66
CA LEU A 283 -30.87 40.39 -20.67
C LEU A 283 -30.21 41.03 -21.89
N ASN A 284 -29.04 40.54 -22.30
CA ASN A 284 -28.35 40.99 -23.50
C ASN A 284 -29.19 40.70 -24.76
N VAL A 285 -29.72 39.50 -24.90
CA VAL A 285 -30.61 39.13 -26.02
C VAL A 285 -31.86 40.02 -26.06
N LYS A 286 -32.48 40.26 -24.90
CA LYS A 286 -33.66 41.14 -24.80
C LYS A 286 -33.32 42.58 -25.20
N SER A 287 -32.17 43.09 -24.78
CA SER A 287 -31.68 44.42 -25.12
C SER A 287 -31.48 44.58 -26.64
N GLU A 288 -30.80 43.63 -27.28
CA GLU A 288 -30.57 43.67 -28.74
C GLU A 288 -31.86 43.57 -29.55
N ARG A 289 -32.84 42.78 -29.08
CA ARG A 289 -34.18 42.72 -29.69
C ARG A 289 -34.89 44.07 -29.61
N LEU A 290 -34.85 44.74 -28.46
CA LEU A 290 -35.46 46.05 -28.26
C LEU A 290 -34.78 47.12 -29.13
N LYS A 291 -33.45 47.12 -29.23
CA LYS A 291 -32.71 48.02 -30.13
C LYS A 291 -33.12 47.82 -31.59
N SER A 292 -33.27 46.57 -32.02
CA SER A 292 -33.70 46.23 -33.39
C SER A 292 -35.13 46.70 -33.67
N GLN A 293 -36.05 46.54 -32.71
CA GLN A 293 -37.42 47.05 -32.81
C GLN A 293 -37.44 48.58 -32.94
N LEU A 294 -36.67 49.26 -32.09
CA LEU A 294 -36.55 50.72 -32.09
C LEU A 294 -36.04 51.24 -33.45
N GLN A 295 -35.01 50.60 -34.01
CA GLN A 295 -34.47 50.96 -35.31
C GLN A 295 -35.49 50.77 -36.45
N ASN A 296 -36.26 49.69 -36.42
CA ASN A 296 -37.29 49.41 -37.43
C ASN A 296 -38.44 50.42 -37.36
N GLU A 297 -38.88 50.77 -36.14
CA GLU A 297 -39.91 51.80 -35.95
C GLU A 297 -39.45 53.16 -36.49
N LEU A 298 -38.19 53.54 -36.22
CA LEU A 298 -37.58 54.77 -36.71
C LEU A 298 -37.58 54.88 -38.25
N ASN A 299 -37.32 53.76 -38.93
CA ASN A 299 -37.25 53.70 -40.38
C ASN A 299 -38.64 53.71 -41.08
N SER A 300 -39.74 53.53 -40.34
CA SER A 300 -41.05 53.16 -40.92
C SER A 300 -42.12 54.25 -41.00
N ASN A 301 -41.92 55.48 -40.49
CA ASN A 301 -43.05 56.44 -40.38
C ASN A 301 -42.80 57.89 -40.81
N THR A 302 -43.76 58.39 -41.58
CA THR A 302 -43.94 59.76 -42.08
C THR A 302 -44.83 60.62 -41.15
N SER A 303 -44.30 61.79 -40.79
CA SER A 303 -44.85 63.09 -40.31
C SER A 303 -46.03 63.25 -39.33
N GLN A 304 -46.93 62.30 -39.03
CA GLN A 304 -48.01 62.53 -38.02
C GLN A 304 -48.06 61.52 -36.86
N LYS A 305 -47.32 60.41 -36.93
CA LYS A 305 -47.10 59.50 -35.79
C LYS A 305 -45.96 59.93 -34.85
N THR A 306 -45.26 61.02 -35.16
CA THR A 306 -43.97 61.39 -34.54
C THR A 306 -44.07 61.59 -33.03
N LYS A 307 -45.10 62.26 -32.50
CA LYS A 307 -45.22 62.52 -31.05
C LYS A 307 -45.56 61.28 -30.21
N GLN A 308 -46.35 60.35 -30.76
CA GLN A 308 -46.68 59.11 -30.07
C GLN A 308 -45.45 58.17 -30.08
N ILE A 309 -44.75 58.12 -31.20
CA ILE A 309 -43.49 57.38 -31.34
C ILE A 309 -42.41 57.96 -30.41
N GLU A 310 -42.25 59.29 -30.31
CA GLU A 310 -41.31 59.92 -29.37
C GLU A 310 -41.56 59.51 -27.92
N LYS A 311 -42.82 59.39 -27.50
CA LYS A 311 -43.17 58.93 -26.15
C LYS A 311 -42.85 57.44 -25.95
N GLU A 312 -43.11 56.61 -26.96
CA GLU A 312 -42.77 55.17 -26.92
C GLU A 312 -41.25 54.95 -26.96
N LEU A 313 -40.51 55.72 -27.77
CA LEU A 313 -39.05 55.76 -27.82
C LEU A 313 -38.46 56.13 -26.46
N LEU A 314 -38.92 57.22 -25.84
CA LEU A 314 -38.45 57.63 -24.53
C LEU A 314 -38.70 56.54 -23.48
N ASN A 315 -39.83 55.83 -23.57
CA ASN A 315 -40.14 54.74 -22.64
C ASN A 315 -39.23 53.51 -22.88
N LEU A 316 -38.92 53.21 -24.14
CA LEU A 316 -37.98 52.16 -24.53
C LEU A 316 -36.54 52.48 -24.11
N GLU A 317 -36.06 53.71 -24.33
CA GLU A 317 -34.74 54.17 -23.88
C GLU A 317 -34.60 54.09 -22.36
N ASN A 318 -35.65 54.46 -21.62
CA ASN A 318 -35.69 54.31 -20.16
C ASN A 318 -35.62 52.83 -19.75
N ASN A 319 -36.28 51.93 -20.49
CA ASN A 319 -36.21 50.49 -20.22
C ASN A 319 -34.83 49.92 -20.54
N VAL A 320 -34.22 50.30 -21.66
CA VAL A 320 -32.85 49.91 -22.03
C VAL A 320 -31.85 50.40 -20.98
N SER A 321 -31.99 51.64 -20.52
CA SER A 321 -31.13 52.20 -19.46
C SER A 321 -31.28 51.45 -18.13
N LYS A 322 -32.51 51.10 -17.73
CA LYS A 322 -32.76 50.26 -16.55
C LYS A 322 -32.13 48.88 -16.67
N LEU A 323 -32.25 48.24 -17.84
CA LEU A 323 -31.64 46.94 -18.10
C LEU A 323 -30.10 47.02 -18.08
N HIS A 324 -29.52 48.06 -18.66
CA HIS A 324 -28.07 48.27 -18.63
C HIS A 324 -27.54 48.44 -17.20
N PHE A 325 -28.24 49.22 -16.38
CA PHE A 325 -27.91 49.37 -14.96
C PHE A 325 -28.00 48.05 -14.19
N GLN A 326 -29.04 47.23 -14.45
CA GLN A 326 -29.15 45.90 -13.87
C GLN A 326 -27.99 44.98 -14.29
N ASN A 327 -27.59 45.00 -15.56
CA ASN A 327 -26.45 44.22 -16.06
C ASN A 327 -25.13 44.64 -15.40
N GLN A 328 -24.88 45.94 -15.24
CA GLN A 328 -23.69 46.41 -14.52
C GLN A 328 -23.66 45.92 -13.07
N LYS A 329 -24.80 45.97 -12.37
CA LYS A 329 -24.92 45.46 -10.99
C LYS A 329 -24.63 43.95 -10.91
N LEU A 330 -25.19 43.17 -11.84
CA LEU A 330 -24.97 41.71 -11.88
C LEU A 330 -23.52 41.37 -12.23
N THR A 331 -22.90 42.11 -13.16
CA THR A 331 -21.50 41.92 -13.55
C THR A 331 -20.56 42.11 -12.36
N LYS A 332 -20.79 43.17 -11.56
CA LYS A 332 -20.03 43.40 -10.33
C LYS A 332 -20.20 42.27 -9.32
N GLN A 333 -21.43 41.79 -9.12
CA GLN A 333 -21.71 40.66 -8.23
C GLN A 333 -21.02 39.37 -8.68
N LEU A 334 -20.90 39.17 -10.00
CA LEU A 334 -20.19 38.05 -10.60
C LEU A 334 -18.67 38.14 -10.35
N GLU A 335 -18.07 39.32 -10.51
CA GLU A 335 -16.66 39.54 -10.19
C GLU A 335 -16.36 39.28 -8.71
N ASP A 336 -17.16 39.86 -7.80
CA ASP A 336 -17.02 39.65 -6.35
C ASP A 336 -17.11 38.14 -5.99
N ALA A 337 -17.98 37.38 -6.66
CA ALA A 337 -18.12 35.95 -6.45
C ALA A 337 -16.90 35.15 -6.98
N LYS A 338 -16.32 35.55 -8.11
CA LYS A 338 -15.12 34.93 -8.69
C LYS A 338 -13.90 35.09 -7.78
N ASP A 339 -13.73 36.26 -7.17
CA ASP A 339 -12.64 36.52 -6.22
C ASP A 339 -12.74 35.66 -4.95
N ILE A 340 -13.96 35.49 -4.42
CA ILE A 340 -14.20 34.62 -3.25
C ILE A 340 -13.87 33.17 -3.57
N ILE A 341 -14.22 32.69 -4.77
CA ILE A 341 -13.92 31.33 -5.23
C ILE A 341 -12.41 31.12 -5.34
N SER A 342 -11.69 32.05 -5.99
CA SER A 342 -10.22 31.97 -6.12
C SER A 342 -9.52 31.87 -4.76
N THR A 343 -9.98 32.65 -3.77
CA THR A 343 -9.47 32.60 -2.40
C THR A 343 -9.74 31.24 -1.73
N GLN A 344 -10.92 30.66 -1.94
CA GLN A 344 -11.27 29.34 -1.39
C GLN A 344 -10.50 28.20 -2.06
N GLU A 345 -10.27 28.26 -3.38
CA GLU A 345 -9.46 27.27 -4.10
C GLU A 345 -8.03 27.23 -3.57
N THR A 346 -7.46 28.41 -3.34
CA THR A 346 -6.15 28.58 -2.73
C THR A 346 -6.11 27.94 -1.33
N LEU A 347 -7.12 28.21 -0.49
CA LEU A 347 -7.20 27.63 0.86
C LEU A 347 -7.34 26.10 0.82
N ILE A 348 -8.19 25.57 -0.07
CA ILE A 348 -8.37 24.12 -0.27
C ILE A 348 -7.06 23.48 -0.73
N TYR A 349 -6.32 24.13 -1.64
CA TYR A 349 -5.02 23.66 -2.11
C TYR A 349 -4.02 23.54 -0.94
N TYR A 350 -3.90 24.58 -0.11
CA TYR A 350 -3.02 24.54 1.06
C TYR A 350 -3.43 23.48 2.08
N LEU A 351 -4.72 23.31 2.36
CA LEU A 351 -5.21 22.29 3.28
C LEU A 351 -4.94 20.86 2.75
N LYS A 352 -5.10 20.63 1.45
CA LYS A 352 -4.82 19.33 0.82
C LYS A 352 -3.32 18.98 0.81
N ASN A 353 -2.46 19.96 0.60
CA ASN A 353 -1.02 19.75 0.47
C ASN A 353 -0.26 19.84 1.80
N GLY A 354 -0.73 20.66 2.74
CA GLY A 354 -0.21 20.70 4.11
C GLY A 354 -0.39 19.37 4.84
N ALA A 355 -1.53 18.69 4.61
CA ALA A 355 -1.80 17.36 5.17
C ALA A 355 -0.86 16.25 4.66
N ASN A 356 -0.12 16.48 3.56
CA ASN A 356 0.77 15.50 2.94
C ASN A 356 2.27 15.72 3.25
N ASN A 357 2.64 16.85 3.87
CA ASN A 357 4.04 17.23 4.08
C ASN A 357 4.60 16.95 5.49
N GLU A 358 3.86 16.28 6.37
CA GLU A 358 4.39 15.78 7.65
C GLU A 358 4.86 14.32 7.52
N ASN A 359 5.93 14.13 6.73
CA ASN A 359 6.88 13.03 6.94
C ASN A 359 8.16 13.64 7.53
N ILE A 360 8.13 13.93 8.83
CA ILE A 360 9.30 14.14 9.71
C ILE A 360 9.09 13.31 10.97
#